data_AF-A0A7W1TU39-F1
#
_entry.id   AF-A0A7W1TU39-F1
#
_cell.length_a   1.000
_cell.length_b   1.000
_cell.length_c   1.000
_cell.angle_alpha   90.00
_cell.angle_beta   90.00
_cell.angle_gamma   90.00
#
_symmetry.space_group_name_H-M   'P 1'
#
loop_
_entity.id
_entity.type
_entity.pdbx_description
1 polymer ?
#
loop_
_entity_poly.entity_id
_entity_poly.type
_entity_poly.pdbx_seq_one_letter_code
_entity_poly.pdbx_strand_id
1 'polypeptide(L)' 'FAPRAAHAAVAKPAADGSVTQSIAWVVKDGAATCSINGQAVATFDKAALIGEGKLASTDGLYGIRASHNLDVIISDFGKK' A
#
# COMPACT_ATOMS: atom_id res chain seq x y z
N PHE A 1 -0.92 -17.03 6.28
CA PHE A 1 -0.72 -15.57 6.39
C PHE A 1 0.57 -15.34 7.15
N ALA A 2 1.55 -14.65 6.55
CA ALA A 2 2.76 -14.27 7.28
C ALA A 2 2.38 -13.32 8.44
N PRO A 3 3.06 -13.40 9.60
CA PRO A 3 2.79 -12.50 10.71
C PRO A 3 3.03 -11.04 10.29
N ARG A 4 2.17 -10.13 10.75
CA ARG A 4 2.34 -8.70 10.51
C ARG A 4 3.62 -8.23 11.20
N ALA A 5 4.60 -7.77 10.42
CA ALA A 5 5.80 -7.15 10.96
C ALA A 5 5.53 -5.66 11.23
N ALA A 6 5.91 -5.18 12.42
CA ALA A 6 5.85 -3.75 12.73
C ALA A 6 6.91 -2.99 11.90
N HIS A 7 6.57 -1.80 11.43
CA HIS A 7 7.49 -0.93 10.70
C HIS A 7 7.41 0.49 11.28
N ALA A 8 8.56 1.12 11.55
CA ALA A 8 8.62 2.43 12.21
C ALA A 8 7.92 3.54 11.41
N ALA A 9 7.90 3.43 10.08
CA ALA A 9 7.19 4.35 9.20
C ALA A 9 5.67 4.36 9.38
N VAL A 10 5.07 3.30 9.94
CA VAL A 10 3.62 3.22 10.11
C VAL A 10 3.25 3.92 11.42
N ALA A 11 2.64 5.09 11.31
CA ALA A 11 2.16 5.83 12.48
C ALA A 11 1.12 5.01 13.25
N LYS A 12 1.16 5.13 14.58
CA LYS A 12 0.13 4.60 15.46
C LYS A 12 -1.02 5.61 15.57
N PRO A 13 -2.26 5.15 15.85
CA PRO A 13 -3.36 6.06 16.13
C PRO A 13 -3.07 6.97 17.33
N ALA A 14 -3.59 8.18 17.27
CA ALA A 14 -3.68 9.08 18.42
C ALA A 14 -4.71 8.56 19.43
N ALA A 15 -4.83 9.24 20.57
CA ALA A 15 -5.73 8.83 21.64
C ALA A 15 -7.22 8.83 21.23
N ASP A 16 -7.58 9.67 20.25
CA ASP A 16 -8.91 9.74 19.65
C ASP A 16 -9.15 8.69 18.55
N GLY A 17 -8.17 7.82 18.28
CA GLY A 17 -8.22 6.79 17.25
C GLY A 17 -7.90 7.29 15.84
N SER A 18 -7.65 8.59 15.64
CA SER A 18 -7.29 9.13 14.34
C SER A 18 -5.85 8.78 13.96
N VAL A 19 -5.62 8.59 12.66
CA VAL A 19 -4.27 8.38 12.11
C VAL A 19 -4.24 8.91 10.69
N THR A 20 -3.12 9.54 10.31
CA THR A 20 -2.84 9.94 8.93
C THR A 20 -1.61 9.19 8.44
N GLN A 21 -1.68 8.70 7.21
CA GLN A 21 -0.56 8.04 6.54
C GLN A 21 -0.45 8.57 5.12
N SER A 22 0.76 8.92 4.67
CA SER A 22 1.04 9.09 3.25
C SER A 22 1.36 7.72 2.67
N ILE A 23 0.56 7.24 1.72
CA ILE A 23 0.71 5.90 1.14
C ILE A 23 0.98 6.04 -0.36
N ALA A 24 2.01 5.36 -0.85
CA ALA A 24 2.26 5.24 -2.28
C ALA A 24 2.54 3.79 -2.69
N TRP A 25 1.96 3.39 -3.81
CA TRP A 25 2.22 2.13 -4.49
C TRP A 25 2.85 2.43 -5.85
N VAL A 26 4.09 1.96 -6.06
CA VAL A 26 4.85 2.24 -7.29
C VAL A 26 5.28 0.93 -7.93
N VAL A 27 4.97 0.78 -9.22
CA VAL A 27 5.49 -0.31 -10.05
C VAL A 27 6.49 0.29 -11.03
N LYS A 28 7.78 -0.04 -10.86
CA LYS A 28 8.87 0.51 -11.67
C LYS A 28 10.08 -0.44 -11.61
N ASP A 29 10.88 -0.47 -12.68
CA ASP A 29 12.18 -1.17 -12.74
C ASP A 29 12.12 -2.65 -12.30
N GLY A 30 11.03 -3.34 -12.67
CA GLY A 30 10.82 -4.75 -12.33
C GLY A 30 10.34 -5.00 -10.90
N ALA A 31 10.01 -3.97 -10.12
CA ALA A 31 9.55 -4.10 -8.74
C ALA A 31 8.19 -3.41 -8.52
N ALA A 32 7.41 -3.95 -7.59
CA ALA A 32 6.25 -3.29 -7.01
C ALA A 32 6.57 -2.95 -5.54
N THR A 33 6.54 -1.67 -5.19
CA THR A 33 6.92 -1.18 -3.86
C THR A 33 5.77 -0.43 -3.21
N CYS A 34 5.46 -0.82 -1.98
CA CYS A 34 4.62 -0.06 -1.07
C CYS A 34 5.48 0.82 -0.19
N SER A 35 5.16 2.09 -0.10
CA SER A 35 5.75 3.02 0.85
C SER A 35 4.70 3.67 1.73
N ILE A 36 5.06 3.87 2.99
CA ILE A 36 4.25 4.56 3.99
C ILE A 36 5.13 5.65 4.60
N ASN A 37 4.61 6.87 4.69
CA ASN A 37 5.31 8.03 5.24
C ASN A 37 6.74 8.21 4.68
N GLY A 38 6.87 8.02 3.37
CA GLY A 38 8.13 8.20 2.63
C GLY A 38 9.12 7.05 2.71
N GLN A 39 8.81 5.95 3.42
CA GLN A 39 9.70 4.79 3.52
C GLN A 39 9.09 3.54 2.88
N ALA A 40 9.91 2.79 2.14
CA ALA A 40 9.50 1.50 1.59
C ALA A 40 9.25 0.50 2.73
N VAL A 41 8.01 0.03 2.86
CA VAL A 41 7.61 -0.95 3.87
C VAL A 41 7.52 -2.37 3.32
N ALA A 42 7.42 -2.49 1.99
CA ALA A 42 7.48 -3.77 1.27
C ALA A 42 7.86 -3.53 -0.19
N THR A 43 8.70 -4.42 -0.73
CA THR A 43 9.05 -4.47 -2.15
C THR A 43 8.95 -5.91 -2.64
N PHE A 44 8.34 -6.09 -3.80
CA PHE A 44 8.12 -7.37 -4.44
C PHE A 44 8.71 -7.35 -5.85
N ASP A 45 9.35 -8.45 -6.25
CA ASP A 45 9.70 -8.67 -7.65
C ASP A 45 8.41 -8.79 -8.47
N LYS A 46 8.29 -7.99 -9.54
CA LYS A 46 7.14 -8.02 -10.46
C LYS A 46 6.96 -9.40 -11.09
N ALA A 47 8.05 -10.13 -11.37
CA ALA A 47 8.00 -11.48 -11.90
C ALA A 47 7.40 -12.48 -10.90
N ALA A 48 7.51 -12.21 -9.59
CA ALA A 48 6.86 -13.02 -8.56
C ALA A 48 5.36 -12.74 -8.43
N LEU A 49 4.87 -11.59 -8.92
CA LEU A 49 3.47 -11.16 -8.83
C LEU A 49 2.62 -11.59 -10.03
N ILE A 50 3.23 -11.75 -11.21
CA ILE A 50 2.53 -12.10 -12.47
C ILE A 50 2.73 -13.59 -12.78
N GLY A 51 1.69 -14.26 -13.29
CA GLY A 51 1.78 -15.65 -13.76
C GLY A 51 0.49 -16.45 -13.54
N GLU A 52 0.56 -17.75 -13.81
CA GLU A 52 -0.57 -18.67 -13.61
C GLU A 52 -1.02 -18.68 -12.13
N GLY A 53 -2.34 -18.51 -11.91
CA GLY A 53 -2.91 -18.41 -10.57
C GLY A 53 -2.58 -17.10 -9.82
N LYS A 54 -1.95 -16.11 -10.47
CA LYS A 54 -1.60 -14.81 -9.89
C LYS A 54 -2.20 -13.66 -10.70
N LEU A 55 -1.62 -12.46 -10.61
CA LEU A 55 -2.06 -11.31 -11.40
C LEU A 55 -1.75 -11.55 -12.88
N ALA A 56 -2.67 -11.14 -13.76
CA ALA A 56 -2.44 -11.16 -15.20
C ALA A 56 -1.50 -10.02 -15.65
N SER A 57 -1.58 -8.86 -14.97
CA SER A 57 -0.74 -7.70 -15.21
C SER A 57 -0.66 -6.84 -13.94
N THR A 58 0.39 -6.02 -13.82
CA THR A 58 0.46 -4.93 -12.84
C THR A 58 -0.08 -3.61 -13.38
N ASP A 59 -0.39 -3.56 -14.67
CA ASP A 59 -0.88 -2.37 -15.35
C ASP A 59 -2.41 -2.41 -15.35
N GLY A 60 -3.04 -1.28 -15.05
CA GLY A 60 -4.50 -1.19 -15.02
C GLY A 60 -5.02 -0.15 -14.05
N LEU A 61 -6.24 -0.39 -13.57
CA LEU A 61 -6.91 0.47 -12.62
C LEU A 61 -6.42 0.19 -11.20
N TYR A 62 -6.29 1.24 -10.42
CA TYR A 62 -6.04 1.17 -8.98
C TYR A 62 -7.22 1.79 -8.24
N GLY A 63 -7.48 1.30 -7.03
CA GLY A 63 -8.63 1.72 -6.24
C GLY A 63 -8.37 1.51 -4.75
N ILE A 64 -9.26 2.08 -3.94
CA ILE A 64 -9.16 2.03 -2.48
C ILE A 64 -10.26 1.12 -1.97
N ARG A 65 -9.88 0.18 -1.10
CA ARG A 65 -10.79 -0.71 -0.40
C ARG A 65 -10.71 -0.41 1.10
N ALA A 66 -11.81 0.07 1.66
CA ALA A 66 -11.96 0.23 3.10
C ALA A 66 -12.75 -0.95 3.68
N SER A 67 -12.37 -1.37 4.90
CA SER A 67 -13.18 -2.28 5.70
C SER A 67 -14.37 -1.56 6.34
N HIS A 68 -15.32 -2.32 6.86
CA HIS A 68 -16.50 -1.80 7.56
C HIS A 68 -16.11 -0.99 8.82
N ASN A 69 -16.95 -0.04 9.22
CA ASN A 69 -16.82 0.77 10.45
C ASN A 69 -15.56 1.66 10.48
N LEU A 70 -15.17 2.21 9.34
CA LEU A 70 -14.09 3.18 9.22
C LEU A 70 -14.60 4.43 8.50
N ASP A 71 -14.29 5.59 9.05
CA ASP A 71 -14.39 6.86 8.32
C ASP A 71 -13.03 7.12 7.68
N VAL A 72 -13.00 7.18 6.35
CA VAL A 72 -11.76 7.35 5.58
C VAL A 72 -11.86 8.60 4.73
N ILE A 73 -10.94 9.53 4.95
CA ILE A 73 -10.75 10.71 4.10
C ILE A 73 -9.51 10.45 3.25
N ILE A 74 -9.67 10.57 1.93
CA ILE A 74 -8.59 10.38 0.96
C ILE A 74 -8.34 11.72 0.28
N SER A 75 -7.10 12.20 0.40
CA SER A 75 -6.60 13.39 -0.29
C SER A 75 -5.41 13.02 -1.19
N ASP A 76 -5.14 13.87 -2.19
CA ASP A 76 -4.03 13.72 -3.14
C ASP A 76 -3.96 12.36 -3.88
N PHE A 77 -5.11 11.73 -4.12
CA PHE A 77 -5.19 10.47 -4.86
C PHE A 77 -4.82 10.65 -6.33
N GLY A 78 -3.82 9.89 -6.80
CA GLY A 78 -3.39 9.91 -8.20
C GLY A 78 -2.57 11.14 -8.62
N LYS A 79 -2.11 11.95 -7.66
CA LYS A 79 -1.24 13.10 -7.95
C LYS A 79 0.15 12.58 -8.35
N LYS A 80 0.57 12.95 -9.57
CA LYS A 80 1.91 12.67 -10.12
C LYS A 80 2.96 13.58 -9.50
#